data_AF-A0A450XBQ2-F1
#
_entry.id   AF-A0A450XBQ2-F1
#
_cell.length_a   1.000
_cell.length_b   1.000
_cell.length_c   1.000
_cell.angle_alpha   90.00
_cell.angle_beta   90.00
_cell.angle_gamma   90.00
#
_symmetry.space_group_name_H-M   'P 1'
#
loop_
_entity.id
_entity.type
_entity.pdbx_description
1 polymer ?
#
loop_
_entity_poly.entity_id
_entity_poly.type
_entity_poly.pdbx_seq_one_letter_code
_entity_poly.pdbx_strand_id
1 'polypeptide(L)' 'KMPWVKGKHHLTEAYAWFLARWAKRLSWQEVASAFHTTWGHVFSSVEMAVSWGREHMDLSGIEAIGVDE' A
#
# COMPACT_ATOMS: atom_id res chain seq x y z
N LYS A 1 -20.10 -11.67 -12.01
CA LYS A 1 -18.80 -11.20 -11.47
C LYS A 1 -18.73 -11.71 -10.03
N MET A 2 -17.77 -12.58 -9.67
CA MET A 2 -17.72 -13.17 -8.32
C MET A 2 -17.34 -12.10 -7.29
N PRO A 3 -18.12 -11.90 -6.21
CA PRO A 3 -17.95 -10.76 -5.31
C PRO A 3 -16.65 -10.78 -4.49
N TRP A 4 -15.96 -11.93 -4.39
CA TRP A 4 -14.72 -12.07 -3.62
C TRP A 4 -13.44 -11.91 -4.45
N VAL A 5 -13.55 -11.76 -5.78
CA VAL A 5 -12.37 -11.66 -6.65
C VAL A 5 -12.08 -10.20 -6.97
N LYS A 6 -11.10 -9.62 -6.28
CA LYS A 6 -10.50 -8.32 -6.64
C LYS A 6 -9.55 -8.49 -7.85
N GLY A 7 -10.13 -8.59 -9.05
CA GLY A 7 -9.40 -8.48 -10.33
C GLY A 7 -8.27 -9.49 -10.54
N LYS A 8 -7.48 -9.30 -11.61
CA LYS A 8 -6.23 -10.04 -11.86
C LYS A 8 -5.07 -9.18 -11.36
N HIS A 9 -4.72 -9.30 -10.10
CA HIS A 9 -3.43 -8.84 -9.59
C HIS A 9 -2.48 -10.03 -9.50
N HIS A 10 -1.24 -9.85 -9.96
CA HIS A 10 -0.20 -10.88 -9.87
C HIS A 10 0.25 -11.16 -8.42
N LEU A 11 -0.13 -10.29 -7.48
CA LEU A 11 0.15 -10.42 -6.06
C LEU A 11 -1.12 -10.78 -5.29
N THR A 12 -0.96 -11.59 -4.25
CA THR A 12 -2.01 -11.80 -3.26
C THR A 12 -2.16 -10.56 -2.38
N GLU A 13 -3.36 -10.29 -1.89
CA GLU A 13 -3.63 -9.15 -1.00
C GLU A 13 -2.77 -9.21 0.27
N ALA A 14 -2.61 -10.39 0.86
CA ALA A 14 -1.75 -10.59 2.03
C ALA A 14 -0.27 -10.23 1.74
N TYR A 15 0.24 -10.60 0.57
CA TYR A 15 1.62 -10.27 0.20
C TYR A 15 1.79 -8.78 -0.10
N ALA A 16 0.80 -8.14 -0.71
CA ALA A 16 0.80 -6.68 -0.90
C ALA A 16 0.85 -5.94 0.44
N TRP A 17 0.02 -6.34 1.42
CA TRP A 17 0.08 -5.78 2.78
C TRP A 17 1.44 -5.99 3.46
N PHE A 18 2.05 -7.16 3.26
CA PHE A 18 3.38 -7.45 3.78
C PHE A 18 4.44 -6.50 3.19
N LEU A 19 4.48 -6.32 1.88
CA LEU A 19 5.43 -5.41 1.21
C LEU A 19 5.20 -3.95 1.63
N ALA A 20 3.95 -3.49 1.66
CA ALA A 20 3.60 -2.13 2.07
C ALA A 20 4.03 -1.82 3.52
N ARG A 21 4.00 -2.83 4.40
CA ARG A 21 4.46 -2.66 5.79
C ARG A 21 5.96 -2.46 5.90
N TRP A 22 6.75 -3.16 5.08
CA TRP A 22 8.21 -3.01 5.04
C TRP A 22 8.65 -1.71 4.37
N ALA A 23 7.90 -1.25 3.36
CA ALA A 23 8.12 0.01 2.67
C ALA A 23 8.01 1.27 3.57
N LYS A 24 7.49 1.13 4.80
CA LYS A 24 7.51 2.19 5.83
C LYS A 24 8.85 2.32 6.57
N ARG A 25 9.71 1.29 6.47
CA ARG A 25 10.95 1.17 7.27
C ARG A 25 12.21 1.13 6.42
N LEU A 26 12.10 0.71 5.17
CA LEU A 26 13.20 0.58 4.22
C LEU A 26 12.82 1.29 2.92
N SER A 27 13.82 1.68 2.12
CA SER A 27 13.55 2.18 0.78
C SER A 27 12.87 1.09 -0.06
N TRP A 28 12.01 1.48 -1.01
CA TRP A 28 11.28 0.50 -1.81
C TRP A 28 12.19 -0.41 -2.64
N GLN A 29 13.36 0.10 -3.03
CA GLN A 29 14.38 -0.70 -3.72
C GLN A 29 14.98 -1.77 -2.79
N GLU A 30 15.28 -1.45 -1.53
CA GLU A 30 15.77 -2.42 -0.56
C GLU A 30 14.72 -3.48 -0.23
N VAL A 31 13.45 -3.09 -0.09
CA VAL A 31 12.33 -4.04 0.08
C VAL A 31 12.23 -5.00 -1.11
N ALA A 32 12.32 -4.47 -2.33
CA ALA A 32 12.28 -5.29 -3.54
C ALA A 32 13.42 -6.32 -3.56
N SER A 33 14.65 -5.87 -3.28
CA SER A 33 15.82 -6.75 -3.21
C SER A 33 15.73 -7.78 -2.08
N ALA A 34 15.28 -7.39 -0.88
CA ALA A 34 15.20 -8.26 0.30
C ALA A 34 14.18 -9.39 0.16
N PHE A 35 13.10 -9.16 -0.59
CA PHE A 35 12.02 -10.14 -0.78
C PHE A 35 11.98 -10.72 -2.20
N HIS A 36 13.08 -10.56 -2.96
CA HIS A 36 13.21 -11.10 -4.32
C HIS A 36 12.01 -10.77 -5.22
N THR A 37 11.54 -9.53 -5.14
CA THR A 37 10.42 -9.02 -5.93
C THR A 37 10.86 -7.78 -6.72
N THR A 38 9.98 -7.26 -7.56
CA THR A 38 10.28 -6.06 -8.34
C THR A 38 9.91 -4.80 -7.56
N TRP A 39 10.60 -3.70 -7.87
CA TRP A 39 10.23 -2.38 -7.35
C TRP A 39 8.75 -2.05 -7.64
N GLY A 40 8.27 -2.41 -8.85
CA GLY A 40 6.88 -2.20 -9.25
C GLY A 40 5.88 -2.94 -8.36
N HIS A 41 6.19 -4.15 -7.90
CA HIS A 41 5.35 -4.86 -6.94
C HIS A 41 5.29 -4.15 -5.58
N VAL A 42 6.40 -3.59 -5.10
CA VAL A 42 6.42 -2.80 -3.86
C VAL A 42 5.60 -1.52 -4.03
N PHE A 43 5.78 -0.81 -5.15
CA PHE A 43 5.00 0.38 -5.49
C PHE A 43 3.50 0.10 -5.50
N SER A 44 3.04 -0.88 -6.28
CA SER A 44 1.61 -1.22 -6.36
C SER A 44 1.04 -1.67 -5.01
N SER A 45 1.86 -2.28 -4.16
CA SER A 45 1.46 -2.67 -2.81
C SER A 45 1.27 -1.45 -1.90
N VAL A 46 2.15 -0.47 -1.97
CA VAL A 46 2.01 0.80 -1.23
C VAL A 46 0.81 1.59 -1.74
N GLU A 47 0.62 1.68 -3.06
CA GLU A 47 -0.53 2.33 -3.68
C GLU A 47 -1.86 1.72 -3.18
N MET A 48 -1.94 0.39 -3.14
CA MET A 48 -3.08 -0.33 -2.56
C MET A 48 -3.33 0.08 -1.10
N ALA A 49 -2.27 0.11 -0.28
CA ALA A 49 -2.39 0.47 1.14
C ALA A 49 -2.81 1.94 1.34
N VAL A 50 -2.34 2.87 0.50
CA VAL A 50 -2.72 4.28 0.54
C VAL A 50 -4.17 4.47 0.10
N SER A 51 -4.59 3.84 -1.00
CA SER A 51 -5.99 3.90 -1.46
C SER A 51 -6.93 3.41 -0.36
N TRP A 52 -6.63 2.23 0.21
CA TRP A 52 -7.40 1.69 1.32
C TRP A 52 -7.43 2.65 2.51
N GLY A 53 -6.28 3.22 2.89
CA GLY A 53 -6.19 4.17 4.00
C GLY A 53 -7.04 5.41 3.78
N ARG A 54 -7.04 5.98 2.56
CA ARG A 54 -7.87 7.14 2.20
C ARG A 54 -9.37 6.83 2.22
N GLU A 55 -9.77 5.64 1.76
CA GLU A 55 -11.16 5.19 1.78
C GLU A 55 -11.69 4.96 3.21
N HIS A 56 -10.82 4.62 4.15
CA HIS A 56 -11.18 4.29 5.53
C HIS A 56 -10.80 5.39 6.53
N MET A 57 -10.31 6.53 6.04
CA MET A 57 -9.95 7.68 6.86
C MET A 57 -11.22 8.44 7.25
N ASP A 58 -11.51 8.51 8.54
CA ASP A 58 -12.52 9.42 9.06
C ASP A 58 -11.92 10.81 9.22
N LEU A 59 -12.50 11.78 8.52
CA LEU A 59 -12.11 13.20 8.55
C LEU A 59 -13.11 14.05 9.36
N SER A 60 -14.09 13.42 10.01
CA SER A 60 -15.07 14.13 10.82
C SER A 60 -14.41 14.86 11.99
N GLY A 61 -14.81 16.12 12.22
CA GLY A 61 -14.27 16.95 13.31
C GLY A 61 -12.86 17.51 13.07
N ILE A 62 -12.28 17.35 11.87
CA ILE A 62 -11.04 18.04 11.52
C ILE A 62 -11.35 19.49 11.15
N GLU A 63 -10.94 20.44 12.00
CA GLU A 63 -11.18 21.89 11.81
C GLU A 63 -9.96 22.63 11.23
N ALA A 64 -8.76 22.04 11.31
CA ALA A 64 -7.53 22.58 10.75
C ALA A 64 -6.56 21.46 10.34
N ILE A 65 -5.82 21.67 9.25
CA ILE A 65 -4.75 20.79 8.77
C ILE A 65 -3.46 21.62 8.67
N GLY A 66 -2.41 21.20 9.39
CA GLY A 66 -1.08 21.77 9.25
C GLY A 66 -0.37 21.18 8.03
N VAL A 67 0.34 22.03 7.28
CA VAL A 67 1.20 21.63 6.16
C VAL A 67 2.64 21.83 6.61
N ASP A 68 3.47 20.80 6.49
CA ASP A 68 4.91 20.81 6.74
C ASP A 68 5.64 20.44 5.43
N GLU A 69 6.81 21.03 5.17
CA GLU A 69 7.59 20.82 3.93
C GLU A 69 8.47 19.57 3.96
#